data_AF-A0A238DQR8-F1
#
_entry.id   AF-A0A238DQR8-F1
#
_cell.length_a   1.000
_cell.length_b   1.000
_cell.length_c   1.000
_cell.angle_alpha   90.00
_cell.angle_beta   90.00
_cell.angle_gamma   90.00
#
_symmetry.space_group_name_H-M   'P 1'
#
loop_
_entity.id
_entity.type
_entity.pdbx_description
1 polymer ?
#
loop_
_entity_poly.entity_id
_entity_poly.type
_entity_poly.pdbx_seq_one_letter_code
_entity_poly.pdbx_strand_id
1 'polypeptide(L)' 'MHCRRLAETLPLDNAQATRLFEEQGWQDTEAAAWNAQIHAGTDVANASHKLLQWLVARVKENRTL' A
#
# COMPACT_ATOMS: atom_id res chain seq x y z
N MET A 1 -21.53 8.58 6.86
CA MET A 1 -20.80 7.30 6.78
C MET A 1 -20.81 6.78 5.34
N HIS A 2 -19.96 7.34 4.47
CA HIS A 2 -19.98 7.01 3.02
C HIS A 2 -18.74 6.24 2.54
N CYS A 3 -17.67 6.19 3.32
CA CYS A 3 -16.43 5.52 2.94
C CYS A 3 -16.50 3.98 3.02
N ARG A 4 -17.43 3.42 3.80
CA ARG A 4 -17.53 1.97 4.02
C ARG A 4 -18.04 1.21 2.79
N ARG A 5 -18.90 1.85 1.98
CA ARG A 5 -19.58 1.23 0.84
C ARG A 5 -18.71 1.08 -0.42
N LEU A 6 -17.67 1.91 -0.58
CA LEU A 6 -16.76 1.82 -1.73
C LEU A 6 -15.77 0.67 -1.61
N ALA A 7 -15.45 0.24 -0.38
CA ALA A 7 -14.58 -0.89 -0.11
C ALA A 7 -15.25 -2.25 -0.40
N GLU A 8 -16.59 -2.30 -0.44
CA GLU A 8 -17.37 -3.54 -0.61
C GLU A 8 -17.64 -3.89 -2.09
N THR A 9 -17.42 -2.96 -3.02
CA THR A 9 -17.79 -3.13 -4.45
C THR A 9 -16.61 -3.37 -5.39
N LEU A 10 -15.38 -3.26 -4.91
CA LEU A 10 -14.19 -3.60 -5.68
C LEU A 10 -13.80 -5.03 -5.33
N PRO A 11 -13.66 -5.96 -6.31
CA PRO A 11 -13.03 -7.23 -6.04
C PRO A 11 -11.68 -6.95 -5.39
N LEU A 12 -11.44 -7.51 -4.21
CA LEU A 12 -10.19 -7.41 -3.46
C LEU A 12 -8.94 -7.85 -4.27
N ASP A 13 -9.14 -8.49 -5.41
CA ASP A 13 -8.13 -9.11 -6.27
C ASP A 13 -7.16 -8.16 -6.97
N ASN A 14 -7.28 -6.84 -6.81
CA ASN A 14 -6.25 -5.89 -7.22
C ASN A 14 -6.21 -4.71 -6.27
N ALA A 15 -5.78 -4.96 -5.03
CA ALA A 15 -5.09 -3.92 -4.30
C ALA A 15 -3.96 -3.40 -5.18
N GLN A 16 -4.16 -2.24 -5.82
CA GLN A 16 -3.22 -1.67 -6.79
C GLN A 16 -1.79 -1.58 -6.21
N ALA A 17 -1.70 -1.42 -4.89
CA ALA A 17 -0.45 -1.54 -4.15
C ALA A 17 0.15 -2.96 -4.26
N THR A 18 -0.53 -4.04 -3.89
CA THR A 18 0.04 -5.41 -3.99
C THR A 18 0.63 -5.69 -5.37
N ARG A 19 -0.09 -5.36 -6.45
CA ARG A 19 0.41 -5.54 -7.82
C ARG A 19 1.63 -4.66 -8.14
N LEU A 20 1.63 -3.40 -7.71
CA LEU A 20 2.81 -2.53 -7.83
C LEU A 20 4.03 -3.15 -7.16
N PHE A 21 3.87 -3.77 -6.00
CA PHE A 21 4.97 -4.39 -5.27
C PHE A 21 5.52 -5.61 -6.00
N GLU A 22 4.67 -6.40 -6.66
CA GLU A 22 5.12 -7.50 -7.52
C GLU A 22 5.89 -6.97 -8.75
N GLU A 23 5.33 -5.98 -9.45
CA GLU A 23 5.92 -5.39 -10.66
C GLU A 23 7.28 -4.71 -10.38
N GLN A 24 7.48 -4.18 -9.17
CA GLN A 24 8.73 -3.55 -8.75
C GLN A 24 9.70 -4.50 -8.02
N GLY A 25 9.30 -5.76 -7.75
CA GLY A 25 10.11 -6.70 -6.98
C GLY A 25 10.28 -6.31 -5.50
N TRP A 26 9.26 -5.70 -4.89
CA TRP A 26 9.27 -5.20 -3.51
C TRP A 26 8.52 -6.10 -2.52
N GLN A 27 8.20 -7.32 -2.92
CA GLN A 27 7.39 -8.26 -2.12
C GLN A 27 8.00 -8.53 -0.73
N ASP A 28 9.32 -8.53 -0.62
CA ASP A 28 10.04 -8.80 0.64
C ASP A 28 10.36 -7.54 1.46
N THR A 29 9.81 -6.38 1.08
CA THR A 29 10.07 -5.11 1.80
C THR A 29 9.13 -4.92 2.98
N GLU A 30 9.56 -4.11 3.96
CA GLU A 30 8.69 -3.70 5.08
C GLU A 30 7.40 -2.99 4.60
N ALA A 31 7.45 -2.36 3.43
CA ALA A 31 6.30 -1.72 2.83
C ALA A 31 5.22 -2.72 2.36
N ALA A 32 5.61 -3.94 1.95
CA ALA A 32 4.67 -5.00 1.62
C ALA A 32 3.92 -5.48 2.88
N ALA A 33 4.63 -5.55 4.01
CA ALA A 33 4.03 -5.89 5.30
C ALA A 33 3.03 -4.83 5.78
N TRP A 34 3.31 -3.54 5.60
CA TRP A 34 2.34 -2.48 5.93
C TRP A 34 1.12 -2.51 5.02
N ASN A 35 1.30 -2.80 3.72
CA ASN A 35 0.17 -3.00 2.81
C ASN A 35 -0.72 -4.16 3.27
N ALA A 36 -0.13 -5.28 3.68
CA ALA A 36 -0.88 -6.41 4.25
C ALA A 36 -1.63 -6.04 5.55
N GLN A 37 -1.03 -5.23 6.43
CA GLN A 37 -1.69 -4.74 7.65
C GLN A 37 -2.93 -3.88 7.33
N ILE A 38 -2.84 -3.01 6.32
CA ILE A 38 -3.95 -2.19 5.85
C ILE A 38 -5.10 -3.08 5.34
N HIS A 39 -4.79 -4.10 4.53
CA HIS A 39 -5.79 -5.06 4.04
C HIS A 39 -6.43 -5.88 5.16
N ALA A 40 -5.65 -6.27 6.17
CA ALA A 40 -6.15 -6.97 7.34
C ALA A 40 -6.95 -6.06 8.30
N GLY A 41 -7.07 -4.77 8.01
CA GLY A 41 -7.76 -3.81 8.89
C GLY A 41 -7.04 -3.58 10.23
N THR A 42 -5.75 -3.92 10.31
CA THR A 42 -4.96 -3.86 11.54
C THR A 42 -4.05 -2.64 11.52
N ASP A 43 -4.14 -1.80 12.57
CA ASP A 43 -3.33 -0.57 12.73
C ASP A 43 -3.29 0.29 11.44
N VAL A 44 -4.44 0.39 10.76
CA VAL A 44 -4.55 0.94 9.40
C VAL A 44 -3.95 2.34 9.30
N ALA A 45 -4.17 3.20 10.30
CA ALA A 45 -3.68 4.57 10.29
C ALA A 45 -2.15 4.64 10.29
N ASN A 46 -1.49 3.88 11.17
CA ASN A 46 -0.04 3.84 11.27
C ASN A 46 0.60 3.14 10.06
N ALA A 47 0.04 2.01 9.63
CA ALA A 47 0.51 1.27 8.46
C ALA A 47 0.40 2.14 7.20
N SER A 48 -0.70 2.87 7.02
CA SER A 48 -0.87 3.82 5.91
C SER A 48 0.14 4.96 5.98
N HIS A 49 0.41 5.50 7.18
CA HIS A 49 1.40 6.57 7.36
C HIS A 49 2.81 6.11 6.95
N LYS A 50 3.25 4.94 7.43
CA LYS A 50 4.56 4.36 7.10
C LYS A 50 4.68 4.05 5.61
N LEU A 51 3.65 3.43 5.03
CA LEU A 51 3.61 3.10 3.60
C LEU A 51 3.71 4.36 2.73
N LEU A 52 2.98 5.43 3.06
CA LEU A 52 3.04 6.69 2.32
C LEU A 52 4.44 7.34 2.40
N GLN A 53 5.06 7.38 3.58
CA GLN A 53 6.41 7.92 3.73
C GLN A 53 7.43 7.17 2.88
N TRP A 54 7.33 5.84 2.88
CA TRP A 54 8.22 4.98 2.09
C TRP A 54 8.05 5.18 0.59
N LEU A 55 6.81 5.27 0.09
CA LEU A 55 6.53 5.54 -1.32
C LEU A 55 7.06 6.93 -1.74
N VAL A 56 6.90 7.95 -0.90
CA VAL A 56 7.42 9.31 -1.17
C VAL A 56 8.94 9.30 -1.28
N ALA A 57 9.66 8.56 -0.43
CA ALA A 57 11.11 8.44 -0.52
C ALA A 57 11.55 7.84 -1.87
N ARG A 58 10.89 6.77 -2.32
CA ARG A 58 11.19 6.12 -3.62
C ARG A 58 10.91 7.02 -4.82
N VAL A 59 9.81 7.78 -4.80
CA VAL A 59 9.54 8.76 -5.88
C VAL A 59 10.63 9.83 -5.93
N LYS A 60 11.18 10.25 -4.79
CA LYS A 60 12.29 11.22 -4.76
C LYS A 60 13.58 10.62 -5.31
N GLU A 61 13.93 9.39 -4.92
CA GLU A 61 15.10 8.67 -5.44
C GLU A 61 15.02 8.48 -6.96
N ASN A 62 13.84 8.11 -7.48
CA ASN A 62 13.65 7.89 -8.92
C ASN A 62 13.69 9.19 -9.74
N ARG A 63 13.49 10.37 -9.12
CA ARG A 63 13.64 11.67 -9.79
C ARG A 63 15.09 12.16 -9.87
N THR A 64 16.00 11.54 -9.11
CA THR A 64 17.41 11.92 -9.06
C THR A 64 18.31 11.05 -9.95
N LEU A 65 17.72 10.08 -10.65
CA LEU A 65 18.33 9.26 -11.70
C LEU A 65 17.98 9.84 -13.08
#